data_AF-A0A2T2TP29-F1
#
_entry.id   AF-A0A2T2TP29-F1
#
_cell.length_a   1.000
_cell.length_b   1.000
_cell.length_c   1.000
_cell.angle_alpha   90.00
_cell.angle_beta   90.00
_cell.angle_gamma   90.00
#
_symmetry.space_group_name_H-M   'P 1'
#
loop_
_entity.id
_entity.type
_entity.pdbx_description
1 polymer ?
#
loop_
_entity_poly.entity_id
_entity_poly.type
_entity_poly.pdbx_seq_one_letter_code
_entity_poly.pdbx_strand_id
1 'polypeptide(L)'
;MLSVGALWIESWLWRGPMLALAVGGLAFTLFFFRDPERTPPSGARENGIVAPADGRVVEIVDEEEPLYLEGPARRISIFLSPL
;
A
#
# COMPACT_ATOMS: atom_id res chain seq x y z
N MET A 1 49.61 -13.17 -5.19
CA MET A 1 48.46 -14.02 -4.82
C MET A 1 47.65 -13.44 -3.66
N LEU A 2 48.27 -12.95 -2.57
CA LEU A 2 47.55 -12.35 -1.43
C LEU A 2 46.73 -11.08 -1.78
N SER A 3 47.26 -10.21 -2.64
CA SER A 3 46.60 -8.96 -3.04
C SER A 3 45.32 -9.18 -3.86
N VAL A 4 45.26 -10.26 -4.65
CA VAL A 4 44.07 -10.61 -5.43
C VAL A 4 42.98 -11.14 -4.51
N GLY A 5 43.32 -11.95 -3.51
CA GLY A 5 42.37 -12.41 -2.49
C GLY A 5 41.81 -11.27 -1.62
N ALA A 6 42.65 -10.29 -1.27
CA ALA A 6 42.24 -9.12 -0.49
C ALA A 6 41.22 -8.24 -1.24
N LEU A 7 41.46 -7.96 -2.53
CA LEU A 7 40.53 -7.21 -3.38
C LEU A 7 39.19 -7.92 -3.56
N TRP A 8 39.19 -9.26 -3.60
CA TRP A 8 37.98 -10.07 -3.66
C TRP A 8 37.15 -10.01 -2.37
N ILE A 9 37.81 -10.08 -1.21
CA ILE A 9 37.16 -9.98 0.11
C ILE A 9 36.58 -8.57 0.32
N GLU A 10 37.35 -7.53 -0.02
CA GLU A 10 36.93 -6.13 0.09
C GLU A 10 35.76 -5.81 -0.85
N SER A 11 35.79 -6.36 -2.07
CA SER A 11 34.67 -6.25 -3.02
C SER A 11 33.39 -6.90 -2.50
N TRP A 12 33.50 -8.04 -1.82
CA TRP A 12 32.34 -8.75 -1.25
C TRP A 12 31.74 -8.01 -0.05
N LEU A 13 32.57 -7.38 0.79
CA LEU A 13 32.13 -6.61 1.95
C LEU A 13 31.23 -5.43 1.57
N TRP A 14 31.44 -4.81 0.41
CA TRP A 14 30.56 -3.74 -0.09
C TRP A 14 29.42 -4.26 -0.96
N ARG A 15 29.67 -5.23 -1.83
CA ARG A 15 28.65 -5.78 -2.76
C ARG A 15 27.56 -6.57 -2.05
N GLY A 16 27.89 -7.32 -1.01
CA GLY A 16 26.94 -8.14 -0.26
C GLY A 16 25.82 -7.31 0.39
N PRO A 17 26.15 -6.31 1.23
CA PRO A 17 25.16 -5.43 1.84
C PRO A 17 24.33 -4.64 0.82
N MET A 18 24.95 -4.15 -0.27
CA MET A 18 24.21 -3.44 -1.31
C MET A 18 23.21 -4.34 -2.04
N LEU A 19 23.60 -5.59 -2.34
CA LEU A 19 22.69 -6.57 -2.94
C LEU A 19 21.56 -6.94 -1.96
N ALA A 20 21.88 -7.14 -0.69
CA ALA A 20 20.90 -7.42 0.35
C ALA A 20 19.89 -6.26 0.51
N LEU A 21 20.37 -5.01 0.47
CA LEU A 21 19.51 -3.83 0.50
C LEU A 21 18.62 -3.74 -0.75
N ALA A 22 19.17 -4.02 -1.94
CA ALA A 22 18.41 -4.00 -3.18
C ALA A 22 17.32 -5.08 -3.20
N VAL A 23 17.65 -6.32 -2.82
CA VAL A 23 16.70 -7.44 -2.74
C VAL A 23 15.68 -7.20 -1.63
N GLY A 24 16.11 -6.72 -0.47
CA GLY A 24 15.23 -6.37 0.65
C GLY A 24 14.28 -5.23 0.32
N GLY A 25 14.77 -4.20 -0.37
CA GLY A 25 13.97 -3.08 -0.86
C GLY A 25 12.93 -3.54 -1.88
N LEU A 26 13.34 -4.38 -2.85
CA LEU A 26 12.41 -4.97 -3.82
C LEU A 26 11.34 -5.80 -3.13
N ALA A 27 11.72 -6.67 -2.18
CA ALA A 27 10.79 -7.48 -1.41
C ALA A 27 9.81 -6.63 -0.59
N PHE A 28 10.30 -5.56 0.05
CA PHE A 28 9.47 -4.60 0.77
C PHE A 28 8.48 -3.89 -0.16
N THR A 29 8.91 -3.42 -1.33
CA THR A 29 8.03 -2.78 -2.31
C THR A 29 6.94 -3.74 -2.76
N LEU A 30 7.29 -4.99 -3.11
CA LEU A 30 6.31 -6.00 -3.50
C LEU A 30 5.33 -6.32 -2.36
N PHE A 31 5.80 -6.36 -1.11
CA PHE A 31 4.94 -6.60 0.05
C PHE A 31 4.04 -5.41 0.39
N PHE A 32 4.55 -4.18 0.33
CA PHE A 32 3.82 -2.97 0.71
C PHE A 32 2.72 -2.64 -0.28
N PHE A 33 2.98 -2.80 -1.58
CA PHE A 33 2.00 -2.53 -2.64
C PHE A 33 1.18 -3.76 -3.06
N ARG A 34 1.27 -4.87 -2.32
CA ARG A 34 0.41 -6.03 -2.59
C ARG A 34 -1.05 -5.66 -2.34
N ASP A 35 -1.95 -6.24 -3.12
CA ASP A 35 -3.38 -6.15 -2.86
C ASP A 35 -3.81 -7.32 -1.96
N PRO A 36 -4.18 -7.10 -0.69
CA PRO A 36 -4.65 -8.17 0.17
C PRO A 36 -6.06 -8.61 -0.22
N GLU A 37 -6.33 -9.91 -0.08
CA GLU A 37 -7.68 -10.44 -0.28
C GLU A 37 -8.66 -9.84 0.74
N ARG A 38 -9.83 -9.39 0.28
CA ARG A 38 -10.91 -8.83 1.10
C ARG A 38 -12.20 -9.58 0.86
N THR A 39 -12.97 -9.78 1.93
CA THR A 39 -14.33 -10.33 1.85
C THR A 39 -15.34 -9.20 2.04
N PRO A 40 -16.08 -8.80 0.99
CA PRO A 40 -17.12 -7.78 1.13
C PRO A 40 -18.23 -8.23 2.10
N PRO A 41 -18.94 -7.30 2.75
CA PRO A 41 -20.12 -7.60 3.56
C PRO A 41 -21.20 -8.36 2.77
N SER A 42 -22.00 -9.19 3.45
CA SER A 42 -23.15 -9.87 2.85
C SER A 42 -24.15 -8.85 2.29
N GLY A 43 -24.63 -9.05 1.06
CA GLY A 43 -25.56 -8.14 0.37
C GLY A 43 -24.89 -6.96 -0.34
N ALA A 44 -23.57 -6.79 -0.21
CA ALA A 44 -22.86 -5.70 -0.88
C ALA A 44 -22.99 -5.73 -2.42
N ARG A 45 -23.08 -6.93 -3.01
CA ARG A 45 -23.20 -7.12 -4.46
C ARG A 45 -24.55 -6.72 -5.05
N GLU A 46 -25.58 -6.61 -4.23
CA GLU A 46 -26.95 -6.39 -4.72
C GLU A 46 -27.27 -4.90 -4.77
N ASN A 47 -27.01 -4.17 -3.68
CA ASN A 47 -27.31 -2.73 -3.56
C ASN A 47 -26.36 -1.99 -2.59
N GLY A 48 -25.19 -2.56 -2.27
CA GLY A 48 -24.31 -2.01 -1.25
C GLY A 48 -23.28 -1.02 -1.78
N ILE A 49 -23.21 0.16 -1.17
CA ILE A 49 -22.03 1.03 -1.27
C ILE A 49 -20.98 0.47 -0.31
N VAL A 50 -19.79 0.16 -0.83
CA VAL A 50 -18.66 -0.34 -0.04
C VAL A 50 -17.61 0.74 0.13
N ALA A 51 -16.85 0.66 1.23
CA ALA A 51 -15.70 1.52 1.42
C ALA A 51 -14.67 1.30 0.30
N PRO A 52 -14.05 2.36 -0.25
CA PRO A 52 -13.05 2.21 -1.30
C PRO A 52 -11.74 1.59 -0.80
N ALA A 53 -11.47 1.68 0.51
CA ALA A 53 -10.30 1.10 1.12
C ALA A 53 -10.46 0.93 2.64
N ASP A 54 -9.56 0.16 3.26
CA ASP A 54 -9.49 -0.02 4.70
C ASP A 54 -9.00 1.26 5.39
N GLY A 55 -9.57 1.58 6.55
CA GLY A 55 -9.19 2.81 7.24
C GLY A 55 -10.13 3.17 8.36
N ARG A 56 -10.04 4.44 8.78
CA ARG A 56 -10.88 5.01 9.82
C ARG A 56 -11.75 6.11 9.25
N VAL A 57 -13.05 6.08 9.55
CA VAL A 57 -13.93 7.21 9.25
C VAL A 57 -13.47 8.41 10.07
N VAL A 58 -13.15 9.51 9.40
CA VAL A 58 -12.68 10.75 10.03
C VAL A 58 -13.73 11.85 9.98
N GLU A 59 -14.69 11.77 9.07
CA GLU A 59 -15.73 12.77 8.89
C GLU A 59 -16.97 12.17 8.21
N ILE A 60 -18.14 12.64 8.62
CA ILE A 60 -19.42 12.38 7.95
C ILE A 60 -20.14 13.73 7.88
N VAL A 61 -20.42 14.21 6.67
CA VAL A 61 -21.11 15.50 6.44
C VAL A 61 -22.15 15.36 5.35
N ASP A 62 -23.21 16.15 5.45
CA ASP A 62 -24.18 16.34 4.36
C ASP A 62 -23.77 17.59 3.57
N GLU A 63 -23.59 17.46 2.26
CA GLU A 63 -23.13 18.53 1.35
C GLU A 63 -23.75 18.38 -0.04
N GLU A 64 -23.69 19.45 -0.86
CA GLU A 64 -24.07 19.38 -2.26
C GLU A 64 -22.89 18.80 -3.07
N GLU A 65 -23.06 17.63 -3.69
CA GLU A 65 -22.03 16.96 -4.47
C GLU A 65 -22.15 17.35 -5.96
N PRO A 66 -21.19 18.08 -6.52
CA PRO A 66 -21.35 18.71 -7.83
C PRO A 66 -20.85 17.90 -9.02
N LEU A 67 -20.13 16.78 -8.83
CA LEU A 67 -19.42 16.08 -9.92
C LEU A 67 -20.21 14.90 -10.50
N TYR A 68 -20.90 14.12 -9.67
CA TYR A 68 -21.50 12.85 -10.07
C TYR A 68 -22.98 12.76 -9.72
N LEU A 69 -23.37 13.28 -8.55
CA LEU A 69 -24.74 13.23 -8.05
C LEU A 69 -25.51 14.52 -8.35
N GLU A 70 -24.81 15.65 -8.56
CA GLU A 70 -25.38 16.97 -8.87
C GLU A 70 -26.52 17.34 -7.90
N GLY A 71 -26.31 17.09 -6.60
CA GLY A 71 -27.38 17.12 -5.61
C GLY A 71 -26.92 16.93 -4.17
N PRO A 72 -27.85 16.98 -3.20
CA PRO A 72 -27.54 16.77 -1.80
C PRO A 72 -27.11 15.31 -1.55
N ALA A 73 -25.94 15.14 -0.94
CA ALA A 73 -25.34 13.85 -0.66
C ALA A 73 -24.70 13.81 0.73
N ARG A 74 -24.51 12.60 1.25
CA ARG A 74 -23.75 12.37 2.48
C ARG A 74 -22.34 11.91 2.13
N ARG A 75 -21.34 12.75 2.38
CA ARG A 75 -19.93 12.39 2.20
C ARG A 75 -19.41 11.69 3.45
N ILE A 76 -18.76 10.54 3.23
CA ILE A 76 -18.07 9.77 4.26
C ILE A 76 -16.57 9.80 3.94
N SER A 77 -15.79 10.49 4.77
CA SER A 77 -14.32 10.59 4.59
C SER A 77 -13.63 9.49 5.38
N ILE A 78 -12.80 8.69 4.69
CA ILE A 78 -12.04 7.59 5.29
C ILE A 78 -10.55 7.91 5.18
N PHE A 79 -9.86 7.95 6.32
CA PHE A 79 -8.40 7.98 6.34
C PHE A 79 -7.87 6.57 6.16
N LEU A 80 -7.16 6.35 5.05
CA LEU A 80 -6.62 5.06 4.65
C LEU A 80 -5.64 4.51 5.71
N SER A 81 -5.83 3.25 6.08
CA SER A 81 -4.88 2.49 6.90
C SER A 81 -4.67 1.13 6.26
N PRO A 82 -3.56 0.93 5.51
CA PRO A 82 -3.20 -0.40 5.06
C PRO A 82 -2.97 -1.32 6.27
N LEU A 83 -3.46 -2.55 6.18
CA LEU A 83 -3.19 -3.63 7.14
C LEU A 83 -1.70 -3.97 7.25
#